data_AF-A0AB39WMK4-F1
#
_entry.id   AF-A0AB39WMK4-F1
#
_cell.length_a   1.000
_cell.length_b   1.000
_cell.length_c   1.000
_cell.angle_alpha   90.00
_cell.angle_beta   90.00
_cell.angle_gamma   90.00
#
_symmetry.space_group_name_H-M   'P 1'
#
loop_
_entity.id
_entity.type
_entity.pdbx_description
1 polymer ?
#
loop_
_entity_poly.entity_id
_entity_poly.type
_entity_poly.pdbx_seq_one_letter_code
_entity_poly.pdbx_strand_id
1 'polypeptide(L)'
;MVNRNIRYVHHESVHNFSAAEEIVPYILSLLEPNSVVDVGCGTGTWLKVFSDNGITDFLGIDGNYVDRNTLKINSGSFIEFDLETFYSSQRKFDLAISLEVAEHLKEESAAVFIKSLTNLSDVVIFSAAIPNQGGQNHLNEQEPFYWISKFEKEGFECFDILRPVFWENKKVDCWYRQNIFLFTKNEALIDKLNSFDTFLNHHLVHPELLKIKERVLESQKSNYDVIISGKKGIKFYFQTLFMALKSRI
;
A
#
# COMPACT_ATOMS: atom_id res chain seq x y z
N MET A 1 8.08 16.30 21.54
CA MET A 1 7.18 16.94 20.57
C MET A 1 7.22 16.09 19.31
N VAL A 2 6.15 15.35 19.02
CA VAL A 2 6.04 14.56 17.79
C VAL A 2 5.79 15.55 16.65
N ASN A 3 6.69 15.57 15.67
CA ASN A 3 6.63 16.47 14.53
C ASN A 3 5.42 16.08 13.66
N ARG A 4 4.39 16.94 13.59
CA ARG A 4 3.11 16.67 12.91
C ARG A 4 3.17 16.74 11.37
N ASN A 5 4.37 16.83 10.79
CA ASN A 5 4.59 16.94 9.35
C ASN A 5 5.20 15.69 8.70
N ILE A 6 5.32 14.57 9.41
CA ILE A 6 5.86 13.33 8.83
C ILE A 6 4.69 12.44 8.40
N ARG A 7 4.35 12.49 7.11
CA ARG A 7 3.26 11.69 6.49
C ARG A 7 3.58 10.18 6.53
N TYR A 8 4.86 9.82 6.40
CA TYR A 8 5.39 8.46 6.51
C TYR A 8 6.84 8.49 7.02
N VAL A 9 7.25 7.50 7.82
CA VAL A 9 8.67 7.26 8.13
C VAL A 9 9.10 5.98 7.42
N HIS A 10 10.05 6.09 6.50
CA HIS A 10 10.71 4.96 5.85
C HIS A 10 11.55 4.19 6.86
N HIS A 11 10.96 3.22 7.57
CA HIS A 11 11.73 2.27 8.38
C HIS A 11 12.18 1.10 7.48
N GLU A 12 13.48 0.78 7.53
CA GLU A 12 14.09 -0.35 6.79
C GLU A 12 13.40 -1.70 7.05
N SER A 13 12.66 -1.85 8.16
CA SER A 13 11.89 -3.06 8.47
C SER A 13 10.62 -3.24 7.62
N VAL A 14 10.14 -2.20 6.94
CA VAL A 14 8.99 -2.24 6.02
C VAL A 14 9.46 -2.33 4.56
N HIS A 15 10.72 -1.97 4.28
CA HIS A 15 11.36 -2.09 2.96
C HIS A 15 12.03 -3.46 2.79
N ASN A 16 11.23 -4.53 2.82
CA ASN A 16 11.71 -5.84 2.40
C ASN A 16 11.40 -6.03 0.89
N PHE A 17 12.30 -6.71 0.17
CA PHE A 17 12.09 -7.06 -1.23
C PHE A 17 11.20 -8.30 -1.40
N SER A 18 10.87 -9.01 -0.31
CA SER A 18 10.28 -10.35 -0.34
C SER A 18 8.95 -10.41 -1.08
N ALA A 19 8.04 -9.47 -0.81
CA ALA A 19 6.76 -9.43 -1.51
C ALA A 19 6.93 -9.12 -3.01
N ALA A 20 7.80 -8.16 -3.34
CA ALA A 20 8.09 -7.77 -4.72
C ALA A 20 8.79 -8.89 -5.50
N GLU A 21 9.74 -9.60 -4.89
CA GLU A 21 10.46 -10.74 -5.50
C GLU A 21 9.54 -11.91 -5.85
N GLU A 22 8.40 -12.05 -5.16
CA GLU A 22 7.41 -13.09 -5.45
C GLU A 22 6.36 -12.61 -6.46
N ILE A 23 5.89 -11.37 -6.33
CA ILE A 23 4.78 -10.85 -7.14
C ILE A 23 5.25 -10.35 -8.52
N VAL A 24 6.41 -9.70 -8.62
CA VAL A 24 6.91 -9.13 -9.88
C VAL A 24 7.12 -10.19 -10.97
N PRO A 25 7.80 -11.33 -10.73
CA PRO A 25 7.97 -12.34 -11.78
C PRO A 25 6.64 -12.90 -12.30
N TYR A 26 5.65 -13.06 -11.41
CA TYR A 26 4.31 -13.49 -11.80
C TYR A 26 3.64 -12.46 -12.70
N ILE A 27 3.68 -11.17 -12.32
CA ILE A 27 3.16 -10.05 -13.11
C ILE A 27 3.83 -10.01 -14.50
N LEU A 28 5.14 -10.15 -14.56
CA LEU A 28 5.89 -10.13 -15.82
C LEU A 28 5.47 -11.27 -16.74
N SER A 29 5.27 -12.48 -16.20
CA SER A 29 4.78 -13.62 -17.02
C SER A 29 3.32 -13.44 -17.49
N LEU A 30 2.51 -12.72 -16.70
CA LEU A 30 1.10 -12.54 -17.00
C LEU A 30 0.86 -11.41 -18.01
N LEU A 31 1.56 -10.29 -17.85
CA LEU A 31 1.28 -9.03 -18.55
C LEU A 31 2.35 -8.64 -19.56
N GLU A 32 3.58 -9.17 -19.44
CA GLU A 32 4.71 -8.86 -20.33
C GLU A 32 4.91 -7.34 -20.58
N PRO A 33 4.87 -6.47 -19.55
CA PRO A 33 5.02 -5.02 -19.76
C PRO A 33 6.46 -4.69 -20.17
N ASN A 34 6.64 -3.70 -21.06
CA ASN A 34 7.96 -3.16 -21.40
C ASN A 34 8.30 -1.92 -20.57
N SER A 35 7.28 -1.25 -20.02
CA SER A 35 7.43 -0.04 -19.22
C SER A 35 6.52 -0.01 -17.99
N VAL A 36 7.06 0.44 -16.86
CA VAL A 36 6.36 0.44 -15.55
C VAL A 36 6.43 1.79 -14.86
N VAL A 37 5.31 2.28 -14.34
CA VAL A 37 5.29 3.41 -13.40
C VAL A 37 4.79 2.98 -12.03
N ASP A 38 5.49 3.38 -10.98
CA ASP A 38 5.15 3.11 -9.58
C ASP A 38 4.81 4.42 -8.88
N VAL A 39 3.53 4.60 -8.52
CA VAL A 39 2.99 5.81 -7.92
C VAL A 39 2.82 5.58 -6.42
N GLY A 40 3.55 6.34 -5.62
CA GLY A 40 3.82 6.02 -4.21
C GLY A 40 4.97 5.02 -4.04
N CYS A 41 5.99 5.11 -4.91
CA CYS A 41 7.09 4.13 -4.97
C CYS A 41 8.01 4.09 -3.74
N GLY A 42 7.90 5.06 -2.84
CA GLY A 42 8.79 5.31 -1.71
C GLY A 42 10.24 5.37 -2.17
N THR A 43 11.05 4.45 -1.67
CA THR A 43 12.46 4.32 -2.06
C THR A 43 12.69 3.59 -3.38
N GLY A 44 11.63 3.19 -4.10
CA GLY A 44 11.70 2.46 -5.37
C GLY A 44 11.95 0.97 -5.22
N THR A 45 11.45 0.36 -4.13
CA THR A 45 11.69 -1.08 -3.83
C THR A 45 11.09 -1.99 -4.91
N TRP A 46 9.85 -1.76 -5.33
CA TRP A 46 9.19 -2.53 -6.38
C TRP A 46 9.87 -2.33 -7.73
N LEU A 47 10.15 -1.08 -8.09
CA LEU A 47 10.86 -0.74 -9.34
C LEU A 47 12.26 -1.36 -9.43
N LYS A 48 12.96 -1.47 -8.31
CA LYS A 48 14.25 -2.18 -8.29
C LYS A 48 14.08 -3.66 -8.67
N VAL A 49 13.05 -4.34 -8.17
CA VAL A 49 12.79 -5.75 -8.54
C VAL A 49 12.36 -5.87 -10.00
N PHE A 50 11.52 -4.95 -10.52
CA PHE A 50 11.22 -4.90 -11.95
C PHE A 50 12.49 -4.73 -12.79
N SER A 51 13.39 -3.84 -12.38
CA SER A 51 14.67 -3.62 -13.05
C SER A 51 15.57 -4.85 -13.03
N ASP A 52 15.64 -5.55 -11.89
CA ASP A 52 16.40 -6.80 -11.75
C ASP A 52 15.85 -7.93 -12.63
N ASN A 53 14.56 -7.86 -13.01
CA ASN A 53 13.91 -8.77 -13.94
C ASN A 53 13.87 -8.25 -15.39
N GLY A 54 14.68 -7.23 -15.71
CA GLY A 54 14.93 -6.80 -17.10
C GLY A 54 14.10 -5.61 -17.60
N ILE A 55 13.24 -5.01 -16.77
CA ILE A 55 12.55 -3.76 -17.16
C ILE A 55 13.54 -2.59 -17.11
N THR A 56 13.77 -1.96 -18.25
CA THR A 56 14.69 -0.80 -18.34
C THR A 56 13.98 0.54 -18.40
N ASP A 57 12.70 0.56 -18.78
CA ASP A 57 11.89 1.77 -18.88
C ASP A 57 10.93 1.84 -17.70
N PHE A 58 11.31 2.59 -16.67
CA PHE A 58 10.45 2.74 -15.50
C PHE A 58 10.57 4.11 -14.84
N LEU A 59 9.53 4.47 -14.10
CA LEU A 59 9.41 5.73 -13.41
C LEU A 59 8.80 5.56 -12.02
N GLY A 60 9.47 6.05 -10.99
CA GLY A 60 8.92 6.20 -9.65
C GLY A 60 8.37 7.60 -9.45
N ILE A 61 7.21 7.73 -8.82
CA ILE A 61 6.58 9.00 -8.45
C ILE A 61 6.24 8.94 -6.96
N ASP A 62 6.72 9.90 -6.17
CA ASP A 62 6.35 10.00 -4.75
C ASP A 62 6.55 11.44 -4.23
N GLY A 63 6.14 11.71 -2.99
CA GLY A 63 6.22 13.02 -2.37
C GLY A 63 7.64 13.45 -1.97
N ASN A 64 7.75 14.72 -1.60
CA ASN A 64 9.00 15.38 -1.18
C ASN A 64 9.61 14.85 0.14
N TYR A 65 8.90 13.97 0.84
CA TYR A 65 9.35 13.34 2.07
C TYR A 65 10.30 12.15 1.84
N VAL A 66 10.40 11.65 0.59
CA VAL A 66 11.33 10.56 0.26
C VAL A 66 12.77 11.09 0.25
N ASP A 67 13.65 10.49 1.06
CA ASP A 67 15.07 10.81 1.03
C ASP A 67 15.72 10.23 -0.23
N ARG A 68 16.13 11.11 -1.14
CA ARG A 68 16.77 10.75 -2.42
C ARG A 68 18.05 9.92 -2.24
N ASN A 69 18.73 10.00 -1.10
CA ASN A 69 19.93 9.20 -0.83
C ASN A 69 19.63 7.73 -0.50
N THR A 70 18.37 7.42 -0.21
CA THR A 70 17.92 6.06 0.15
C THR A 70 17.28 5.31 -1.03
N LEU A 71 17.17 5.97 -2.19
CA LEU A 71 16.60 5.38 -3.40
C LEU A 71 17.36 4.10 -3.81
N LYS A 72 16.59 3.08 -4.15
CA LYS A 72 17.07 1.81 -4.71
C LYS A 72 17.15 1.84 -6.24
N ILE A 73 16.62 2.90 -6.86
CA ILE A 73 16.63 3.18 -8.29
C ILE A 73 17.49 4.41 -8.61
N ASN A 74 17.80 4.61 -9.89
CA ASN A 74 18.48 5.82 -10.34
C ASN A 74 17.62 7.06 -10.04
N SER A 75 18.23 8.13 -9.52
CA SER A 75 17.54 9.39 -9.21
C SER A 75 16.86 10.04 -10.43
N GLY A 76 17.36 9.78 -11.65
CA GLY A 76 16.74 10.23 -12.90
C GLY A 76 15.44 9.49 -13.25
N SER A 77 15.18 8.34 -12.61
CA SER A 77 13.94 7.56 -12.74
C SER A 77 12.97 7.83 -11.59
N PHE A 78 13.13 8.95 -10.87
CA PHE A 78 12.27 9.36 -9.77
C PHE A 78 11.77 10.79 -9.97
N ILE A 79 10.45 10.98 -9.83
CA ILE A 79 9.79 12.29 -9.83
C ILE A 79 9.19 12.55 -8.45
N GLU A 80 9.48 13.74 -7.94
CA GLU A 80 8.83 14.26 -6.75
C GLU A 80 7.52 14.95 -7.15
N PHE A 81 6.40 14.50 -6.61
CA PHE A 81 5.07 15.02 -6.94
C PHE A 81 4.08 14.87 -5.77
N ASP A 82 3.13 15.80 -5.66
CA ASP A 82 2.04 15.69 -4.69
C ASP A 82 0.94 14.76 -5.21
N LEU A 83 0.92 13.53 -4.70
CA LEU A 83 -0.04 12.49 -5.07
C LEU A 83 -1.50 12.86 -4.74
N GLU A 84 -1.73 13.89 -3.93
CA GLU A 84 -3.08 14.41 -3.65
C GLU A 84 -3.64 15.28 -4.79
N THR A 85 -2.86 15.50 -5.86
CA THR A 85 -3.21 16.31 -7.03
C THR A 85 -3.14 15.50 -8.33
N PHE A 86 -3.69 16.03 -9.43
CA PHE A 86 -3.72 15.33 -10.71
C PHE A 86 -2.34 15.30 -11.36
N TYR A 87 -1.80 14.09 -11.54
CA TYR A 87 -0.60 13.87 -12.34
C TYR A 87 -0.98 13.44 -13.75
N SER A 88 -0.29 14.02 -14.74
CA SER A 88 -0.40 13.58 -16.13
C SER A 88 0.99 13.46 -16.77
N SER A 89 1.11 12.56 -17.73
CA SER A 89 2.30 12.34 -18.53
C SER A 89 1.92 12.43 -20.01
N GLN A 90 2.88 12.84 -20.84
CA GLN A 90 2.70 12.85 -22.30
C GLN A 90 2.69 11.45 -22.91
N ARG A 91 3.11 10.44 -22.14
CA ARG A 91 3.11 9.03 -22.52
C ARG A 91 2.36 8.19 -21.49
N LYS A 92 1.89 7.03 -21.94
CA LYS A 92 1.46 5.94 -21.07
C LYS A 92 2.59 4.94 -20.85
N PHE A 93 2.47 4.21 -19.76
CA PHE A 93 3.25 3.03 -19.42
C PHE A 93 2.40 1.79 -19.67
N ASP A 94 3.03 0.66 -19.95
CA ASP A 94 2.32 -0.60 -20.16
C ASP A 94 1.68 -1.11 -18.86
N LEU A 95 2.28 -0.75 -17.72
CA LEU A 95 1.76 -1.05 -16.38
C LEU A 95 1.96 0.14 -15.44
N ALA A 96 0.91 0.50 -14.70
CA ALA A 96 1.02 1.33 -13.51
C ALA A 96 0.81 0.48 -12.25
N ILE A 97 1.57 0.75 -11.19
CA ILE A 97 1.37 0.15 -9.87
C ILE A 97 1.20 1.23 -8.79
N SER A 98 0.43 0.92 -7.75
CA SER A 98 0.29 1.71 -6.52
C SER A 98 -0.14 0.78 -5.40
N LEU A 99 0.76 0.47 -4.46
CA LEU A 99 0.59 -0.62 -3.50
C LEU A 99 0.74 -0.14 -2.05
N GLU A 100 -0.37 -0.09 -1.30
CA GLU A 100 -0.47 0.44 0.07
C GLU A 100 -0.02 1.92 0.15
N VAL A 101 -0.70 2.76 -0.65
CA VAL A 101 -0.42 4.20 -0.79
C VAL A 101 -1.68 5.03 -0.55
N ALA A 102 -2.79 4.65 -1.16
CA ALA A 102 -3.99 5.47 -1.24
C ALA A 102 -4.66 5.73 0.13
N GLU A 103 -4.44 4.83 1.10
CA GLU A 103 -4.91 4.96 2.47
C GLU A 103 -4.21 6.08 3.26
N HIS A 104 -3.06 6.57 2.78
CA HIS A 104 -2.31 7.67 3.39
C HIS A 104 -2.68 9.04 2.82
N LEU A 105 -3.43 9.05 1.72
CA LEU A 105 -3.94 10.25 1.09
C LEU A 105 -5.29 10.62 1.71
N LYS A 106 -5.67 11.90 1.65
CA LYS A 106 -7.02 12.30 2.06
C LYS A 106 -8.07 11.63 1.18
N GLU A 107 -9.21 11.30 1.78
CA GLU A 107 -10.36 10.73 1.06
C GLU A 107 -10.81 11.60 -0.12
N GLU A 108 -10.79 12.94 0.06
CA GLU A 108 -11.14 13.90 -0.99
C GLU A 108 -10.23 13.83 -2.23
N SER A 109 -8.99 13.36 -2.06
CA SER A 109 -8.03 13.17 -3.16
C SER A 109 -8.15 11.82 -3.86
N ALA A 110 -8.95 10.89 -3.34
CA ALA A 110 -9.05 9.54 -3.89
C ALA A 110 -9.47 9.52 -5.37
N ALA A 111 -10.42 10.36 -5.78
CA ALA A 111 -10.87 10.42 -7.17
C ALA A 111 -9.76 10.92 -8.12
N VAL A 112 -9.03 11.97 -7.73
CA VAL A 112 -7.95 12.53 -8.55
C VAL A 112 -6.72 11.61 -8.59
N PHE A 113 -6.48 10.87 -7.50
CA PHE A 113 -5.43 9.87 -7.44
C PHE A 113 -5.69 8.72 -8.42
N ILE A 114 -6.88 8.11 -8.37
CA ILE A 114 -7.28 7.06 -9.32
C ILE A 114 -7.20 7.56 -10.76
N LYS A 115 -7.68 8.78 -11.01
CA LYS A 115 -7.58 9.41 -12.35
C LYS A 115 -6.13 9.57 -12.82
N SER A 116 -5.19 9.84 -11.91
CA SER A 116 -3.77 9.93 -12.23
C SER A 116 -3.23 8.55 -12.65
N LEU A 117 -3.57 7.48 -11.91
CA LEU A 117 -3.18 6.10 -12.25
C LEU A 117 -3.72 5.68 -13.62
N THR A 118 -5.02 5.89 -13.87
CA THR A 118 -5.69 5.48 -15.11
C THR A 118 -5.31 6.34 -16.32
N ASN A 119 -4.78 7.55 -16.09
CA ASN A 119 -4.16 8.36 -17.14
C ASN A 119 -2.77 7.83 -17.52
N LEU A 120 -2.06 7.21 -16.57
CA LEU A 120 -0.70 6.71 -16.77
C LEU A 120 -0.63 5.34 -17.44
N SER A 121 -1.64 4.48 -17.28
CA SER A 121 -1.68 3.17 -17.93
C SER A 121 -3.11 2.67 -18.12
N ASP A 122 -3.30 1.79 -19.11
CA ASP A 122 -4.54 1.04 -19.31
C ASP A 122 -4.58 -0.29 -18.53
N VAL A 123 -3.49 -0.60 -17.80
CA VAL A 123 -3.39 -1.72 -16.86
C VAL A 123 -2.80 -1.22 -15.54
N VAL A 124 -3.52 -1.42 -14.44
CA VAL A 124 -3.14 -0.91 -13.11
C VAL A 124 -3.15 -2.06 -12.12
N ILE A 125 -2.09 -2.23 -11.33
CA ILE A 125 -2.10 -3.09 -10.14
C ILE A 125 -2.17 -2.19 -8.91
N PHE A 126 -3.19 -2.40 -8.10
CA PHE A 126 -3.53 -1.50 -7.01
C PHE A 126 -3.77 -2.26 -5.71
N SER A 127 -3.29 -1.72 -4.60
CA SER A 127 -3.69 -2.13 -3.26
C SER A 127 -3.80 -0.92 -2.34
N ALA A 128 -4.73 -1.00 -1.39
CA ALA A 128 -4.90 -0.01 -0.33
C ALA A 128 -5.51 -0.68 0.90
N ALA A 129 -5.13 -0.20 2.08
CA ALA A 129 -5.61 -0.73 3.35
C ALA A 129 -7.14 -0.68 3.50
N ILE A 130 -7.71 -1.78 4.00
CA ILE A 130 -9.13 -1.87 4.39
C ILE A 130 -9.37 -1.25 5.78
N PRO A 131 -10.63 -0.92 6.14
CA PRO A 131 -10.94 -0.34 7.44
C PRO A 131 -10.44 -1.17 8.62
N ASN A 132 -9.82 -0.47 9.57
CA ASN A 132 -9.15 -1.00 10.74
C ASN A 132 -7.92 -1.85 10.45
N GLN A 133 -7.40 -1.95 9.23
CA GLN A 133 -6.16 -2.69 8.97
C GLN A 133 -5.03 -2.21 9.89
N GLY A 134 -5.01 -0.90 10.14
CA GLY A 134 -3.99 -0.25 10.94
C GLY A 134 -2.71 -0.06 10.15
N GLY A 135 -1.77 0.68 10.74
CA GLY A 135 -0.55 1.12 10.08
C GLY A 135 -0.27 2.57 10.43
N GLN A 136 0.73 3.18 9.79
CA GLN A 136 1.16 4.52 10.13
C GLN A 136 0.37 5.57 9.34
N ASN A 137 -0.36 6.43 10.06
CA ASN A 137 -0.99 7.62 9.48
C ASN A 137 -1.95 7.29 8.32
N HIS A 138 -2.80 6.27 8.52
CA HIS A 138 -3.86 5.96 7.57
C HIS A 138 -4.99 6.99 7.74
N LEU A 139 -5.33 7.70 6.67
CA LEU A 139 -6.37 8.71 6.60
C LEU A 139 -7.62 8.20 5.86
N ASN A 140 -7.47 7.24 4.96
CA ASN A 140 -8.48 6.81 4.01
C ASN A 140 -8.49 5.29 3.81
N GLU A 141 -8.59 4.54 4.91
CA GLU A 141 -8.83 3.09 4.84
C GLU A 141 -10.25 2.83 4.31
N GLN A 142 -10.38 2.07 3.23
CA GLN A 142 -11.65 1.90 2.51
C GLN A 142 -11.82 0.47 2.03
N GLU A 143 -13.08 0.01 1.95
CA GLU A 143 -13.39 -1.33 1.45
C GLU A 143 -13.05 -1.46 -0.05
N PRO A 144 -12.77 -2.68 -0.57
CA PRO A 144 -12.43 -2.85 -1.98
C PRO A 144 -13.44 -2.23 -2.95
N PHE A 145 -14.74 -2.34 -2.66
CA PHE A 145 -15.80 -1.79 -3.52
C PHE A 145 -15.68 -0.26 -3.71
N TYR A 146 -15.20 0.47 -2.69
CA TYR A 146 -14.98 1.91 -2.79
C TYR A 146 -13.95 2.23 -3.89
N TRP A 147 -12.83 1.52 -3.93
CA TRP A 147 -11.78 1.70 -4.92
C TRP A 147 -12.21 1.20 -6.30
N ILE A 148 -12.85 0.03 -6.35
CA ILE A 148 -13.39 -0.54 -7.60
C ILE A 148 -14.33 0.45 -8.28
N SER A 149 -15.28 1.03 -7.52
CA SER A 149 -16.23 2.01 -8.08
C SER A 149 -15.57 3.28 -8.65
N LYS A 150 -14.36 3.63 -8.23
CA LYS A 150 -13.60 4.76 -8.79
C LYS A 150 -12.90 4.37 -10.08
N PHE A 151 -12.31 3.17 -10.14
CA PHE A 151 -11.74 2.64 -11.38
C PHE A 151 -12.81 2.44 -12.46
N GLU A 152 -13.98 1.92 -12.09
CA GLU A 152 -15.12 1.75 -13.02
C GLU A 152 -15.58 3.07 -13.63
N LYS A 153 -15.56 4.17 -12.87
CA LYS A 153 -15.87 5.53 -13.39
C LYS A 153 -14.86 6.02 -14.43
N GLU A 154 -13.64 5.52 -14.39
CA GLU A 154 -12.58 5.78 -15.40
C GLU A 154 -12.57 4.74 -16.53
N GLY A 155 -13.55 3.81 -16.52
CA GLY A 155 -13.76 2.78 -17.53
C GLY A 155 -12.95 1.50 -17.35
N PHE A 156 -12.42 1.24 -16.15
CA PHE A 156 -11.62 0.04 -15.84
C PHE A 156 -12.47 -1.03 -15.17
N GLU A 157 -12.19 -2.29 -15.49
CA GLU A 157 -12.77 -3.47 -14.84
C GLU A 157 -11.80 -4.06 -13.81
N CYS A 158 -12.34 -4.58 -12.70
CA CYS A 158 -11.56 -5.19 -11.62
C CYS A 158 -11.44 -6.71 -11.79
N PHE A 159 -10.21 -7.20 -11.72
CA PHE A 159 -9.85 -8.62 -11.77
C PHE A 159 -9.11 -9.02 -10.49
N ASP A 160 -9.82 -9.72 -9.62
CA ASP A 160 -9.28 -10.34 -8.42
C ASP A 160 -8.67 -11.71 -8.71
N ILE A 161 -7.57 -11.68 -9.44
CA ILE A 161 -6.83 -12.88 -9.88
C ILE A 161 -5.50 -13.05 -9.15
N LEU A 162 -5.05 -12.01 -8.45
CA LEU A 162 -3.77 -12.00 -7.72
C LEU A 162 -3.93 -12.56 -6.30
N ARG A 163 -5.02 -12.23 -5.60
CA ARG A 163 -5.25 -12.72 -4.23
C ARG A 163 -5.31 -14.25 -4.15
N PRO A 164 -6.03 -14.97 -5.04
CA PRO A 164 -6.03 -16.44 -5.02
C PRO A 164 -4.63 -17.06 -5.17
N VAL A 165 -3.76 -16.46 -5.98
CA VAL A 165 -2.39 -16.94 -6.22
C VAL A 165 -1.51 -16.77 -4.98
N PHE A 166 -1.59 -15.61 -4.32
CA PHE A 166 -0.69 -15.27 -3.23
C PHE A 166 -1.25 -15.54 -1.83
N TRP A 167 -2.52 -15.90 -1.67
CA TRP A 167 -3.21 -16.00 -0.37
C TRP A 167 -2.42 -16.77 0.70
N GLU A 168 -1.87 -17.94 0.34
CA GLU A 168 -1.11 -18.79 1.25
C GLU A 168 0.41 -18.56 1.20
N ASN A 169 0.89 -17.65 0.33
CA ASN A 169 2.32 -17.37 0.19
C ASN A 169 2.83 -16.48 1.32
N LYS A 170 3.46 -17.10 2.32
CA LYS A 170 4.01 -16.43 3.52
C LYS A 170 5.18 -15.48 3.25
N LYS A 171 5.76 -15.50 2.04
CA LYS A 171 6.80 -14.53 1.65
C LYS A 171 6.20 -13.19 1.20
N VAL A 172 4.90 -13.15 0.95
CA VAL A 172 4.15 -11.92 0.66
C VAL A 172 3.48 -11.48 1.96
N ASP A 173 3.62 -10.22 2.33
CA ASP A 173 2.97 -9.70 3.53
C ASP A 173 1.45 -9.82 3.45
N CYS A 174 0.79 -10.05 4.59
CA CYS A 174 -0.63 -10.40 4.60
C CYS A 174 -1.52 -9.29 4.04
N TRP A 175 -1.15 -8.01 4.18
CA TRP A 175 -1.90 -6.89 3.62
C TRP A 175 -1.93 -6.92 2.09
N TYR A 176 -0.80 -7.17 1.42
CA TYR A 176 -0.78 -7.33 -0.03
C TYR A 176 -1.67 -8.49 -0.48
N ARG A 177 -1.59 -9.63 0.20
CA ARG A 177 -2.39 -10.83 -0.13
C ARG A 177 -3.91 -10.61 -0.10
N GLN A 178 -4.40 -9.68 0.71
CA GLN A 178 -5.84 -9.36 0.80
C GLN A 178 -6.28 -8.14 -0.01
N ASN A 179 -5.38 -7.20 -0.29
CA ASN A 179 -5.73 -5.90 -0.85
C ASN A 179 -5.36 -5.75 -2.33
N ILE A 180 -4.55 -6.65 -2.90
CA ILE A 180 -4.03 -6.48 -4.27
C ILE A 180 -5.05 -6.89 -5.33
N PHE A 181 -5.30 -6.00 -6.27
CA PHE A 181 -6.18 -6.21 -7.42
C PHE A 181 -5.52 -5.75 -8.71
N LEU A 182 -5.96 -6.32 -9.84
CA LEU A 182 -5.64 -5.83 -11.17
C LEU A 182 -6.85 -5.10 -11.74
N PHE A 183 -6.62 -3.93 -12.32
CA PHE A 183 -7.63 -3.15 -13.05
C PHE A 183 -7.17 -2.97 -14.49
N THR A 184 -8.06 -3.16 -15.46
CA THR A 184 -7.73 -2.87 -16.85
C THR A 184 -8.95 -2.48 -17.68
N LYS A 185 -8.70 -1.72 -18.75
CA LYS A 185 -9.66 -1.48 -19.84
C LYS A 185 -9.16 -1.98 -21.19
N ASN A 186 -8.12 -2.80 -21.18
CA ASN A 186 -7.59 -3.43 -22.38
C ASN A 186 -8.42 -4.67 -22.72
N GLU A 187 -9.28 -4.57 -23.73
CA GLU A 187 -10.19 -5.64 -24.15
C GLU A 187 -9.49 -6.98 -24.41
N ALA A 188 -8.32 -6.96 -25.07
CA ALA A 188 -7.56 -8.18 -25.35
C ALA A 188 -7.03 -8.86 -24.09
N LEU A 189 -6.72 -8.08 -23.05
CA LEU A 189 -6.32 -8.62 -21.75
C LEU A 189 -7.54 -9.15 -20.98
N ILE A 190 -8.67 -8.45 -21.00
CA ILE A 190 -9.91 -8.85 -20.31
C ILE A 190 -10.31 -10.28 -20.68
N ASP A 191 -10.30 -10.64 -21.97
CA ASP A 191 -10.63 -11.99 -22.43
C ASP A 191 -9.72 -13.07 -21.81
N LYS A 192 -8.41 -12.77 -21.69
CA LYS A 192 -7.44 -13.66 -21.04
C LYS A 192 -7.75 -13.82 -19.55
N LEU A 193 -8.06 -12.72 -18.86
CA LEU A 193 -8.25 -12.68 -17.41
C LEU A 193 -9.54 -13.34 -16.94
N ASN A 194 -10.60 -13.34 -17.75
CA ASN A 194 -11.89 -13.95 -17.43
C ASN A 194 -11.82 -15.47 -17.16
N SER A 195 -10.73 -16.13 -17.55
CA SER A 195 -10.53 -17.57 -17.33
C SER A 195 -9.91 -17.93 -15.97
N PHE A 196 -9.47 -16.95 -15.19
CA PHE A 196 -8.76 -17.18 -13.93
C PHE A 196 -9.71 -17.35 -12.74
N ASP A 197 -9.27 -18.14 -11.75
CA ASP A 197 -9.94 -18.23 -10.46
C ASP A 197 -9.91 -16.89 -9.73
N THR A 198 -10.99 -16.59 -9.01
CA THR A 198 -11.16 -15.30 -8.32
C THR A 198 -11.86 -15.47 -6.97
N PHE A 199 -11.60 -14.56 -6.02
CA PHE A 199 -12.44 -14.40 -4.83
C PHE A 199 -13.60 -13.42 -5.05
N LEU A 200 -14.01 -13.21 -6.31
CA LEU A 200 -15.19 -12.43 -6.71
C LEU A 200 -15.17 -10.99 -6.16
N ASN A 201 -13.97 -10.41 -6.07
CA ASN A 201 -13.76 -9.04 -5.57
C ASN A 201 -14.30 -8.83 -4.12
N HIS A 202 -14.50 -9.89 -3.35
CA HIS A 202 -15.05 -9.79 -2.00
C HIS A 202 -14.14 -9.00 -1.05
N HIS A 203 -14.74 -8.33 -0.07
CA HIS A 203 -14.04 -7.78 1.07
C HIS A 203 -13.61 -8.94 1.98
N LEU A 204 -12.31 -9.24 1.98
CA LEU A 204 -11.72 -10.31 2.76
C LEU A 204 -10.78 -9.76 3.81
N VAL A 205 -10.73 -10.41 4.97
CA VAL A 205 -9.74 -10.15 6.02
C VAL A 205 -8.85 -11.38 6.13
N HIS A 206 -7.57 -11.20 5.89
CA HIS A 206 -6.63 -12.31 5.97
C HIS A 206 -6.50 -12.81 7.43
N PRO A 207 -6.54 -14.13 7.71
CA PRO A 207 -6.47 -14.67 9.07
C PRO A 207 -5.23 -14.23 9.87
N GLU A 208 -4.12 -14.00 9.17
CA GLU A 208 -2.88 -13.50 9.79
C GLU A 208 -3.01 -12.07 10.30
N LEU A 209 -3.74 -11.20 9.58
CA LEU A 209 -4.02 -9.84 10.04
C LEU A 209 -4.85 -9.86 11.33
N LEU A 210 -5.83 -10.76 11.41
CA LEU A 210 -6.60 -10.96 12.64
C LEU A 210 -5.71 -11.41 13.80
N LYS A 211 -4.83 -12.39 13.59
CA LYS A 211 -3.87 -12.86 14.60
C LYS A 211 -2.89 -11.78 15.04
N ILE A 212 -2.48 -10.87 14.16
CA ILE A 212 -1.66 -9.70 14.53
C ILE A 212 -2.44 -8.81 15.50
N LYS A 213 -3.71 -8.50 15.19
CA LYS A 213 -4.57 -7.71 16.09
C LYS A 213 -4.82 -8.38 17.43
N GLU A 214 -5.07 -9.68 17.44
CA GLU A 214 -5.24 -10.46 18.68
C GLU A 214 -4.00 -10.34 19.57
N ARG A 215 -2.79 -10.53 19.02
CA ARG A 215 -1.53 -10.38 19.77
C ARG A 215 -1.35 -8.98 20.34
N VAL A 216 -1.70 -7.93 19.58
CA VAL A 216 -1.65 -6.54 20.06
C VAL A 216 -2.61 -6.34 21.24
N LEU A 217 -3.84 -6.84 21.12
CA LEU A 217 -4.85 -6.76 22.19
C LEU A 217 -4.43 -7.52 23.44
N GLU A 218 -3.86 -8.72 23.30
CA GLU A 218 -3.33 -9.50 24.42
C GLU A 218 -2.20 -8.77 25.13
N SER A 219 -1.27 -8.19 24.37
CA SER A 219 -0.17 -7.38 24.93
C SER A 219 -0.70 -6.15 25.67
N GLN A 220 -1.71 -5.46 25.14
CA GLN A 220 -2.35 -4.32 25.81
C GLN A 220 -3.08 -4.74 27.09
N LYS A 221 -3.82 -5.84 27.07
CA LYS A 221 -4.48 -6.41 28.26
C LYS A 221 -3.46 -6.77 29.34
N SER A 222 -2.38 -7.48 28.97
CA SER A 222 -1.30 -7.81 29.89
C SER A 222 -0.66 -6.56 30.51
N ASN A 223 -0.40 -5.52 29.70
CA ASN A 223 0.15 -4.27 30.20
C ASN A 223 -0.83 -3.54 31.14
N TYR A 224 -2.13 -3.54 30.82
CA TYR A 224 -3.19 -3.02 31.68
C TYR A 224 -3.22 -3.75 33.03
N ASP A 225 -3.19 -5.09 33.03
CA ASP A 225 -3.19 -5.90 34.24
C ASP A 225 -1.97 -5.62 35.13
N VAL A 226 -0.80 -5.43 34.53
CA VAL A 226 0.42 -5.00 35.26
C VAL A 226 0.25 -3.62 35.89
N ILE A 227 -0.43 -2.69 35.21
CA ILE A 227 -0.71 -1.35 35.74
C ILE A 227 -1.70 -1.42 36.91
N ILE A 228 -2.84 -2.09 36.76
CA ILE A 228 -3.88 -2.12 37.81
C ILE A 228 -3.49 -2.97 39.03
N SER A 229 -2.61 -3.96 38.85
CA SER A 229 -2.07 -4.78 39.95
C SER A 229 -0.93 -4.12 40.73
N GLY A 230 -0.57 -2.87 40.43
CA GLY A 230 0.49 -2.15 41.14
C GLY A 230 1.91 -2.61 40.77
N LYS A 231 2.08 -3.41 39.72
CA LYS A 231 3.35 -4.06 39.37
C LYS A 231 4.28 -3.21 38.50
N LYS A 232 3.86 -2.01 38.06
CA LYS A 232 4.80 -1.06 37.42
C LYS A 232 5.70 -0.41 38.46
N GLY A 233 6.86 0.10 38.02
CA GLY A 233 7.78 0.82 38.91
C GLY A 233 7.17 2.11 39.46
N ILE A 234 7.52 2.49 40.70
CA ILE A 234 6.92 3.64 41.39
C ILE A 234 7.01 4.96 40.60
N LYS A 235 8.08 5.14 39.82
CA LYS A 235 8.28 6.30 38.93
C LYS A 235 7.16 6.44 37.90
N PHE A 236 6.66 5.33 37.36
CA PHE A 236 5.54 5.32 36.41
C PHE A 236 4.29 5.92 37.06
N TYR A 237 3.89 5.45 38.24
CA TYR A 237 2.69 5.94 38.92
C TYR A 237 2.79 7.40 39.34
N PHE A 238 3.96 7.86 39.82
CA PHE A 238 4.17 9.29 40.11
C PHE A 238 4.05 10.16 38.85
N GLN A 239 4.62 9.71 37.72
CA GLN A 239 4.48 10.41 36.44
C GLN A 239 3.01 10.48 36.00
N THR A 240 2.27 9.36 36.07
CA THR A 240 0.85 9.31 35.71
C THR A 240 0.00 10.22 36.61
N LEU A 241 0.25 10.23 37.92
CA LEU A 241 -0.43 11.14 38.86
C LEU A 241 -0.18 12.61 38.49
N PHE A 242 1.07 12.97 38.24
CA PHE A 242 1.43 14.34 37.87
C PHE A 242 0.79 14.77 36.54
N MET A 243 0.74 13.86 35.56
CA MET A 243 0.02 14.11 34.29
C MET A 243 -1.47 14.34 34.53
N ALA A 244 -2.12 13.51 35.35
CA ALA A 244 -3.54 13.63 35.68
C ALA A 244 -3.89 14.94 36.40
N LEU A 245 -2.99 15.42 37.27
CA LEU A 245 -3.15 16.71 37.94
C LEU A 245 -3.04 17.88 36.96
N LYS A 246 -2.15 17.79 35.96
CA LYS A 246 -1.97 18.82 34.92
C LYS A 246 -3.13 18.89 33.92
N SER A 247 -3.81 17.79 33.63
CA SER A 247 -4.92 17.78 32.66
C SER A 247 -6.25 18.32 33.20
N ARG A 248 -6.30 18.67 34.48
CA ARG A 248 -7.50 19.19 35.18
C ARG A 248 -7.39 20.69 35.53
N ILE A 249 -6.37 21.37 35.02
CA ILE A 249 -6.14 22.83 35.10
C ILE A 249 -6.16 23.36 33.67
#